data_AF-A0A1L8HFV8-F1
#
_entry.id   AF-A0A1L8HFV8-F1
#
_cell.length_a   1.000
_cell.length_b   1.000
_cell.length_c   1.000
_cell.angle_alpha   90.00
_cell.angle_beta   90.00
_cell.angle_gamma   90.00
#
_symmetry.space_group_name_H-M   'P 1'
#
loop_
_entity.id
_entity.type
_entity.pdbx_description
1 polymer ?
#
loop_
_entity_poly.entity_id
_entity_poly.type
_entity_poly.pdbx_seq_one_letter_code
_entity_poly.pdbx_strand_id
1 'polypeptide(L)'
;MSPVLSEYTIGGVKILFPCRAYPSQFAMMNSIMRGLNCKQHCLLESPTGSGKSLALLCSALAWQQSLYEGLYLGLVLPYETDLKLSPTYPDE
;
A
#
# COMPACT_ATOMS: atom_id res chain seq x y z
N MET A 1 24.52 8.51 3.04
CA MET A 1 23.65 8.17 4.19
C MET A 1 22.67 7.12 3.71
N SER A 2 22.69 5.90 4.26
CA SER A 2 21.67 4.91 3.96
C SER A 2 20.31 5.41 4.46
N PRO A 3 19.23 5.31 3.67
CA PRO A 3 17.91 5.71 4.14
C PRO A 3 17.51 4.79 5.30
N VAL A 4 17.15 5.37 6.44
CA VAL A 4 16.59 4.62 7.56
C VAL A 4 15.15 4.27 7.17
N LEU A 5 14.99 3.07 6.63
CA LEU A 5 13.67 2.50 6.33
C LEU A 5 12.90 2.27 7.64
N SER A 6 11.71 2.84 7.71
CA SER A 6 10.75 2.61 8.79
C SER A 6 9.67 1.66 8.31
N GLU A 7 9.39 0.62 9.09
CA GLU A 7 8.34 -0.36 8.80
C GLU A 7 7.11 -0.06 9.66
N TYR A 8 5.93 -0.04 9.02
CA TYR A 8 4.64 0.16 9.67
C TYR A 8 3.68 -0.96 9.29
N THR A 9 3.07 -1.62 10.27
CA THR A 9 2.02 -2.61 10.02
C THR A 9 0.65 -1.94 10.16
N ILE A 10 -0.11 -1.86 9.06
CA ILE A 10 -1.42 -1.21 9.01
C ILE A 10 -2.39 -2.12 8.27
N GLY A 11 -3.53 -2.45 8.90
CA GLY A 11 -4.56 -3.29 8.27
C GLY A 11 -4.07 -4.68 7.86
N GLY A 12 -3.08 -5.23 8.57
CA GLY A 12 -2.45 -6.52 8.26
C GLY A 12 -1.34 -6.48 7.21
N VAL A 13 -1.09 -5.31 6.60
CA VAL A 13 -0.08 -5.13 5.55
C VAL A 13 1.14 -4.39 6.12
N LYS A 14 2.33 -4.84 5.71
CA LYS A 14 3.61 -4.19 6.05
C LYS A 14 3.95 -3.12 5.03
N ILE A 15 4.01 -1.87 5.49
CA ILE A 15 4.33 -0.69 4.68
C ILE A 15 5.75 -0.25 5.00
N LEU A 16 6.61 -0.27 3.99
CA LEU A 16 7.97 0.26 4.07
C LEU A 16 7.96 1.75 3.70
N PHE A 17 8.45 2.58 4.60
CA PHE A 17 8.53 4.04 4.41
C PHE A 17 10.00 4.49 4.48
N PRO A 18 10.47 5.36 3.57
CA PRO A 18 11.90 5.70 3.45
C PRO A 18 12.43 6.62 4.57
N CYS A 19 11.57 7.06 5.47
CA CYS A 19 11.90 7.87 6.64
C CYS A 19 10.90 7.59 7.77
N ARG A 20 11.03 8.26 8.91
CA ARG A 20 10.01 8.17 9.97
C ARG A 20 8.77 8.96 9.54
N ALA A 21 7.64 8.28 9.39
CA ALA A 21 6.38 8.89 9.01
C ALA A 21 5.91 9.89 10.07
N TYR A 22 5.44 11.05 9.62
CA TYR A 22 4.74 12.01 10.48
C TYR A 22 3.39 11.44 10.93
N PRO A 23 2.84 11.89 12.07
CA PRO A 23 1.52 11.43 12.54
C PRO A 23 0.40 11.58 11.50
N SER A 24 0.42 12.66 10.73
CA SER A 24 -0.54 12.90 9.65
C SER A 24 -0.37 11.94 8.48
N GLN A 25 0.88 11.58 8.13
CA GLN A 25 1.16 10.56 7.12
C GLN A 25 0.65 9.20 7.60
N PHE A 26 0.90 8.84 8.86
CA PHE A 26 0.41 7.59 9.43
C PHE A 26 -1.12 7.49 9.43
N ALA A 27 -1.83 8.56 9.82
CA ALA A 27 -3.29 8.62 9.74
C ALA A 27 -3.82 8.50 8.30
N MET A 28 -3.12 9.11 7.34
CA MET A 28 -3.42 8.97 5.91
C MET A 28 -3.19 7.53 5.43
N MET A 29 -2.06 6.91 5.75
CA MET A 29 -1.78 5.50 5.41
C MET A 29 -2.88 4.57 5.96
N ASN A 30 -3.34 4.79 7.21
CA ASN A 30 -4.43 4.02 7.80
C ASN A 30 -5.75 4.17 7.02
N SER A 31 -6.10 5.40 6.65
CA SER A 31 -7.31 5.66 5.87
C SER A 31 -7.24 5.05 4.46
N ILE A 32 -6.06 5.10 3.81
CA ILE A 32 -5.81 4.45 2.51
C ILE A 32 -6.00 2.94 2.63
N MET A 33 -5.35 2.30 3.62
CA MET A 33 -5.45 0.86 3.82
C MET A 33 -6.89 0.42 4.07
N ARG A 34 -7.67 1.20 4.83
CA ARG A 34 -9.08 0.91 5.05
C ARG A 34 -9.90 1.01 3.75
N GLY A 35 -9.67 2.05 2.95
CA GLY A 35 -10.34 2.21 1.65
C GLY A 35 -10.02 1.07 0.68
N LEU A 36 -8.74 0.70 0.57
CA LEU A 36 -8.28 -0.39 -0.30
C LEU A 36 -8.84 -1.75 0.15
N ASN A 37 -8.75 -2.09 1.44
CA ASN A 37 -9.28 -3.35 1.97
C ASN A 37 -10.81 -3.47 1.80
N CYS A 38 -11.54 -2.36 1.86
CA CYS A 38 -12.98 -2.35 1.64
C CYS A 38 -13.40 -2.17 0.17
N LYS A 39 -12.46 -2.07 -0.78
CA LYS A 39 -12.72 -1.74 -2.19
C LYS A 39 -13.57 -0.46 -2.36
N GLN A 40 -13.31 0.57 -1.55
CA GLN A 40 -14.08 1.82 -1.50
C GLN A 40 -13.26 3.03 -1.95
N HIS A 41 -13.93 4.03 -2.52
CA HIS A 41 -13.35 5.34 -2.76
C HIS A 41 -13.18 6.10 -1.42
N CYS A 42 -12.06 6.79 -1.26
CA CYS A 42 -11.78 7.56 -0.05
C CYS A 42 -11.39 8.99 -0.43
N LEU A 43 -12.00 9.97 0.25
CA LEU A 43 -11.58 11.37 0.20
C LEU A 43 -10.63 11.63 1.38
N LEU A 44 -9.38 11.93 1.06
CA LEU A 44 -8.32 12.10 2.06
C LEU A 44 -7.84 13.54 2.08
N GLU A 45 -8.15 14.23 3.17
CA GLU A 45 -7.60 15.56 3.41
C GLU A 45 -6.31 15.48 4.22
N SER A 46 -5.29 16.21 3.79
CA SER A 46 -4.06 16.36 4.56
C SER A 46 -3.53 17.78 4.42
N PRO A 47 -2.89 18.33 5.47
CA PRO A 47 -2.25 19.64 5.42
C PRO A 47 -1.12 19.69 4.37
N THR A 48 -0.96 20.83 3.70
CA THR A 48 0.03 21.04 2.62
C THR A 48 1.47 20.82 3.13
N GLY A 49 2.33 20.21 2.31
CA GLY A 49 3.74 19.95 2.66
C GLY A 49 4.02 18.67 3.46
N SER A 50 3.00 17.87 3.81
CA SER A 50 3.18 16.67 4.66
C SER A 50 3.60 15.39 3.93
N GLY A 51 4.12 15.45 2.69
CA GLY A 51 4.56 14.25 1.94
C GLY A 51 3.43 13.26 1.59
N LYS A 52 2.25 13.77 1.19
CA LYS A 52 1.06 12.98 0.81
C LYS A 52 1.33 11.92 -0.24
N SER A 53 1.99 12.31 -1.33
CA SER A 53 2.24 11.42 -2.47
C SER A 53 3.07 10.21 -2.06
N LEU A 54 4.01 10.41 -1.14
CA LEU A 54 4.85 9.34 -0.62
C LEU A 54 4.04 8.36 0.25
N ALA A 55 3.23 8.87 1.17
CA ALA A 55 2.33 8.05 1.99
C ALA A 55 1.34 7.25 1.14
N LEU A 56 0.79 7.87 0.10
CA LEU A 56 -0.12 7.24 -0.85
C LEU A 56 0.57 6.10 -1.62
N LEU A 57 1.72 6.39 -2.23
CA LEU A 57 2.45 5.43 -3.06
C LEU A 57 2.93 4.23 -2.24
N CYS A 58 3.56 4.47 -1.08
CA CYS A 58 4.05 3.40 -0.21
C CYS A 58 2.90 2.50 0.27
N SER A 59 1.76 3.09 0.66
CA SER A 59 0.61 2.31 1.13
C SER A 59 -0.01 1.47 0.01
N ALA A 60 -0.19 2.06 -1.18
CA ALA A 60 -0.79 1.37 -2.33
C ALA A 60 0.08 0.21 -2.82
N LEU A 61 1.40 0.43 -2.94
CA LEU A 61 2.34 -0.62 -3.36
C LEU A 61 2.42 -1.77 -2.34
N ALA A 62 2.49 -1.43 -1.04
CA ALA A 62 2.50 -2.43 0.02
C ALA A 62 1.21 -3.27 0.02
N TRP A 63 0.05 -2.64 -0.17
CA TRP A 63 -1.22 -3.35 -0.28
C TRP A 63 -1.25 -4.27 -1.50
N GLN A 64 -0.79 -3.78 -2.65
CA GLN A 64 -0.73 -4.57 -3.88
C GLN A 64 0.20 -5.78 -3.71
N GLN A 65 1.38 -5.60 -3.10
CA GLN A 65 2.31 -6.69 -2.81
C GLN A 65 1.71 -7.73 -1.85
N SER A 66 0.97 -7.30 -0.82
CA SER A 66 0.27 -8.20 0.08
C SER A 66 -0.79 -9.05 -0.62
N LEU A 67 -1.48 -8.50 -1.62
CA LEU A 67 -2.42 -9.28 -2.44
C LEU A 67 -1.71 -10.34 -3.26
N TYR A 68 -0.56 -10.01 -3.87
CA TYR A 68 0.24 -10.97 -4.61
C TYR A 68 0.73 -12.11 -3.73
N GLU A 69 1.31 -11.81 -2.56
CA GLU A 69 1.75 -12.84 -1.63
C GLU A 69 0.60 -13.75 -1.19
N GLY A 70 -0.58 -13.18 -0.91
CA GLY A 70 -1.78 -13.96 -0.58
C GLY A 70 -2.21 -14.92 -1.70
N LEU A 71 -2.05 -14.50 -2.97
CA LEU A 71 -2.30 -15.35 -4.14
C LEU A 71 -1.27 -16.48 -4.26
N TYR A 72 0.03 -16.17 -4.08
CA TYR A 72 1.12 -17.15 -4.15
C TYR A 72 1.06 -18.20 -3.04
N LEU A 73 0.56 -17.82 -1.86
CA LEU A 73 0.33 -18.72 -0.73
C LEU A 73 -1.00 -19.50 -0.84
N GLY A 74 -1.80 -19.26 -1.88
CA GLY A 74 -3.09 -19.94 -2.10
C GLY A 74 -4.18 -19.56 -1.09
N LEU A 75 -4.03 -18.44 -0.39
CA LEU A 75 -4.95 -17.98 0.65
C LEU A 75 -6.08 -17.07 0.12
N VAL A 76 -5.98 -16.63 -1.15
CA VAL A 76 -6.99 -15.79 -1.81
C VAL A 76 -7.55 -16.53 -3.02
N LEU A 77 -8.87 -16.83 -3.00
CA LEU A 77 -9.55 -17.45 -4.14
C LEU A 77 -9.61 -16.46 -5.33
N PRO A 78 -9.23 -16.88 -6.54
CA PRO A 78 -9.01 -15.99 -7.70
C PRO A 78 -10.28 -15.40 -8.34
N TYR A 79 -11.47 -15.54 -7.77
CA TYR A 79 -12.72 -15.18 -8.46
C TYR A 79 -13.13 -13.69 -8.33
N GLU A 80 -12.40 -12.88 -7.57
CA GLU A 80 -12.79 -11.49 -7.22
C GLU A 80 -11.73 -10.43 -7.57
N THR A 81 -10.81 -10.73 -8.49
CA THR A 81 -9.86 -9.78 -9.06
C THR A 81 -10.25 -9.43 -10.50
N ASP A 82 -11.15 -8.45 -10.65
CA ASP A 82 -11.53 -7.83 -11.93
C ASP A 82 -10.43 -6.89 -12.45
N LEU A 83 -9.20 -7.37 -12.48
CA LEU A 83 -8.10 -6.72 -13.17
C LEU A 83 -7.28 -7.82 -13.82
N LYS A 84 -7.39 -7.90 -15.15
CA LYS A 84 -6.43 -8.61 -16.01
C LYS A 84 -5.03 -8.19 -15.60
N LEU A 85 -4.39 -8.98 -14.76
CA LEU A 85 -2.97 -8.91 -14.59
C LEU A 85 -2.36 -9.97 -15.49
N SER A 86 -2.18 -9.59 -16.75
CA SER A 86 -1.28 -10.31 -17.64
C SER A 86 0.12 -10.25 -17.02
N PRO A 87 0.75 -11.40 -16.70
CA PRO A 87 2.15 -11.42 -16.35
C PRO A 87 2.93 -11.21 -17.65
N THR A 88 3.36 -9.98 -17.90
CA THR A 88 4.36 -9.70 -18.93
C THR A 88 5.54 -9.02 -18.27
N TYR A 89 6.55 -9.81 -17.95
CA TYR A 89 7.95 -9.49 -18.20
C TYR A 89 8.75 -10.80 -18.23
N PRO A 90 9.07 -11.33 -19.42
CA PRO A 90 10.38 -11.87 -19.71
C PRO A 90 11.23 -10.78 -20.37
N ASP A 91 12.43 -10.62 -19.83
CA ASP A 91 13.49 -9.69 -20.22
C ASP A 91 13.83 -9.77 -21.73
N GLU A 92 13.95 -8.61 -22.38
CA GLU A 92 14.92 -8.36 -23.46
C GLU A 92 16.07 -7.52 -22.92
#